data_AF-A0A820QBF6-F1
#
_entry.id   AF-A0A820QBF6-F1
#
_cell.length_a   1.000
_cell.length_b   1.000
_cell.length_c   1.000
_cell.angle_alpha   90.00
_cell.angle_beta   90.00
_cell.angle_gamma   90.00
#
_symmetry.space_group_name_H-M   'P 1'
#
loop_
_entity.id
_entity.type
_entity.pdbx_description
1 polymer ?
#
loop_
_entity_poly.entity_id
_entity_poly.type
_entity_poly.pdbx_seq_one_letter_code
_entity_poly.pdbx_strand_id
1 'polypeptide(L)'
;EAYSVKSRLNQSQREELGLMEQAYDNPHEALSRIKRHLLTQRAFKECEIEFMDLYSHLIPVYDVEPLEKITDAYLDQYLWYEADKRRLFQAWIKPADSEPPPLLVY
;
A
#
# COMPACT_ATOMS: atom_id res chain seq x y z
N GLU A 1 -9.70 -1.90 3.66
CA GLU A 1 -9.74 -3.21 4.35
C GLU A 1 -9.05 -3.21 5.71
N ALA A 2 -7.85 -2.61 5.83
CA ALA A 2 -7.03 -2.61 7.06
C ALA A 2 -7.75 -2.20 8.37
N TYR A 3 -8.74 -1.31 8.31
CA TYR A 3 -9.45 -0.82 9.51
C TYR A 3 -10.87 -1.38 9.68
N SER A 4 -11.31 -2.30 8.82
CA SER A 4 -12.70 -2.80 8.85
C SER A 4 -13.05 -3.58 10.13
N VAL A 5 -12.06 -4.04 10.89
CA VAL A 5 -12.23 -4.87 12.11
C VAL A 5 -12.09 -4.04 13.39
N LYS A 6 -11.47 -2.86 13.33
CA LYS A 6 -11.17 -2.05 14.53
C LYS A 6 -12.34 -1.10 14.85
N SER A 7 -12.99 -1.33 16.00
CA SER A 7 -14.07 -0.47 16.49
C SER A 7 -13.61 0.91 16.99
N ARG A 8 -12.34 1.05 17.37
CA ARG A 8 -11.75 2.32 17.82
C ARG A 8 -10.65 2.76 16.85
N LEU A 9 -10.81 3.98 16.34
CA LEU A 9 -9.88 4.63 15.42
C LEU A 9 -9.15 5.77 16.14
N ASN A 10 -7.84 5.82 15.97
CA ASN A 10 -7.02 6.97 16.40
C ASN A 10 -7.18 8.14 15.39
N GLN A 11 -6.51 9.26 15.65
CA GLN A 11 -6.63 10.43 14.79
C GLN A 11 -6.05 10.21 13.38
N SER A 12 -4.87 9.58 13.26
CA SER A 12 -4.23 9.34 11.96
C SER A 12 -5.07 8.41 11.06
N GLN A 13 -5.71 7.40 11.64
CA GLN A 13 -6.60 6.49 10.93
C GLN A 13 -7.88 7.18 10.45
N ARG A 14 -8.43 8.13 11.23
CA ARG A 14 -9.57 8.93 10.78
C ARG A 14 -9.20 9.87 9.64
N GLU A 15 -8.02 10.47 9.71
CA GLU A 15 -7.48 11.28 8.62
C GLU A 15 -7.27 10.45 7.35
N GLU A 16 -6.72 9.24 7.48
CA GLU A 16 -6.56 8.30 6.37
C GLU A 16 -7.90 7.98 5.69
N LEU A 17 -8.92 7.63 6.47
CA LEU A 17 -10.27 7.36 5.92
C LEU A 17 -10.86 8.58 5.23
N GLY A 18 -10.72 9.78 5.82
CA GLY A 18 -11.20 11.02 5.20
C GLY A 18 -10.50 11.33 3.87
N LEU A 19 -9.20 11.09 3.78
CA LEU A 19 -8.45 11.24 2.52
C LEU A 19 -8.87 10.21 1.47
N MET A 20 -9.18 8.97 1.87
CA MET A 20 -9.69 7.94 0.97
C MET A 20 -11.08 8.31 0.44
N GLU A 21 -11.99 8.73 1.31
CA GLU A 21 -13.34 9.17 0.92
C GLU A 21 -13.28 10.35 -0.08
N GLN A 22 -12.45 11.36 0.20
CA GLN A 22 -12.24 12.47 -0.74
C GLN A 22 -11.68 12.00 -2.09
N ALA A 23 -10.80 11.00 -2.09
CA ALA A 23 -10.25 10.44 -3.31
C ALA A 23 -11.30 9.64 -4.12
N TYR A 24 -12.28 9.03 -3.44
CA TYR A 24 -13.43 8.40 -4.10
C TYR A 24 -14.41 9.42 -4.68
N ASP A 25 -14.68 10.51 -3.96
CA ASP A 25 -15.59 11.56 -4.41
C ASP A 25 -15.03 12.37 -5.60
N ASN A 26 -13.72 12.66 -5.59
CA ASN A 26 -13.04 13.39 -6.68
C ASN A 26 -11.75 12.68 -7.16
N PRO A 27 -11.88 11.63 -7.99
CA PRO A 27 -10.72 10.83 -8.41
C PRO A 27 -9.75 11.60 -9.31
N HIS A 28 -10.22 12.55 -10.11
CA HIS A 28 -9.35 13.32 -11.01
C HIS A 28 -8.38 14.24 -10.26
N GLU A 29 -8.85 14.89 -9.22
CA GLU A 29 -8.03 15.71 -8.35
C GLU A 29 -7.03 14.86 -7.57
N ALA A 30 -7.49 13.73 -7.01
CA ALA A 30 -6.63 12.78 -6.30
C ALA A 30 -5.50 12.25 -7.20
N LEU A 31 -5.81 11.85 -8.43
CA LEU A 31 -4.81 11.39 -9.40
C LEU A 31 -3.83 12.49 -9.80
N SER A 32 -4.31 13.73 -9.95
CA SER A 32 -3.43 14.87 -10.25
C SER A 32 -2.46 15.14 -9.11
N ARG A 33 -2.93 15.04 -7.86
CA ARG A 33 -2.11 15.15 -6.65
C ARG A 33 -1.06 14.04 -6.57
N ILE A 34 -1.46 12.78 -6.81
CA ILE A 34 -0.55 11.62 -6.84
C ILE A 34 0.57 11.84 -7.88
N LYS A 35 0.22 12.18 -9.13
CA LYS A 35 1.21 12.42 -10.19
C LYS A 35 2.16 13.56 -9.85
N ARG A 36 1.65 14.63 -9.22
CA ARG A 36 2.49 15.73 -8.75
C ARG A 36 3.51 15.23 -7.71
N HIS A 37 3.09 14.46 -6.71
CA HIS A 37 4.00 13.90 -5.71
C HIS A 37 5.09 13.03 -6.34
N LEU A 38 4.74 12.16 -7.29
CA LEU A 38 5.72 11.33 -8.01
C LEU A 38 6.79 12.18 -8.74
N LEU A 39 6.40 13.32 -9.32
CA LEU A 39 7.31 14.19 -10.05
C LEU A 39 8.18 15.05 -9.13
N THR A 40 7.60 15.64 -8.08
CA THR A 40 8.26 16.72 -7.32
C THR A 40 8.77 16.32 -5.95
N GLN A 41 8.15 15.34 -5.29
CA GLN A 41 8.47 15.01 -3.89
C GLN A 41 9.68 14.08 -3.83
N ARG A 42 10.71 14.50 -3.08
CA ARG A 42 11.95 13.72 -2.84
C ARG A 42 12.37 13.69 -1.37
N ALA A 43 11.68 14.45 -0.52
CA ALA A 43 11.80 14.40 0.92
C ALA A 43 10.43 13.98 1.47
N PHE A 44 10.43 13.01 2.38
CA PHE A 44 9.24 12.38 2.96
C PHE A 44 9.21 12.58 4.46
N LYS A 45 8.05 12.40 5.08
CA LYS A 45 7.96 12.44 6.55
C LYS A 45 8.59 11.21 7.17
N GLU A 46 8.86 11.30 8.47
CA GLU A 46 9.35 10.14 9.23
C GLU A 46 8.31 9.03 9.27
N CYS A 47 8.79 7.79 9.24
CA CYS A 47 7.96 6.59 9.42
C CYS A 47 8.16 6.09 10.85
N GLU A 48 7.06 5.83 11.56
CA GLU A 48 7.12 5.22 12.88
C GLU A 48 7.31 3.70 12.74
N ILE A 49 7.96 3.09 13.72
CA ILE A 49 8.21 1.64 13.75
C ILE A 49 7.70 1.05 15.06
N GLU A 50 6.84 0.04 14.94
CA GLU A 50 6.37 -0.79 16.04
C GLU A 50 6.79 -2.24 15.79
N PHE A 51 6.82 -3.05 16.85
CA PHE A 51 7.13 -4.48 16.73
C PHE A 51 5.93 -5.31 17.15
N MET A 52 5.44 -6.13 16.22
CA MET A 52 4.44 -7.15 16.51
C MET A 52 5.14 -8.39 17.05
N ASP A 53 4.77 -8.80 18.26
CA ASP A 53 5.33 -9.98 18.91
C ASP A 53 4.53 -11.22 18.55
N LEU A 54 5.20 -12.19 17.94
CA LEU A 54 4.65 -13.52 17.63
C LEU A 54 5.16 -14.60 18.61
N TYR A 55 5.67 -14.20 19.77
CA TYR A 55 6.26 -15.01 20.85
C TYR A 55 7.49 -15.84 20.47
N SER A 56 7.80 -15.94 19.18
CA SER A 56 8.95 -16.67 18.62
C SER A 56 9.94 -15.72 17.93
N HIS A 57 9.41 -14.67 17.32
CA HIS A 57 10.17 -13.61 16.65
C HIS A 57 9.33 -12.34 16.63
N LEU A 58 10.01 -11.21 16.42
CA LEU A 58 9.38 -9.90 16.28
C LEU A 58 9.29 -9.53 14.81
N ILE A 59 8.14 -9.02 14.37
CA ILE A 59 7.94 -8.48 13.03
C ILE A 59 7.87 -6.95 13.12
N PRO A 60 8.70 -6.22 12.36
CA PRO A 60 8.58 -4.77 12.29
C PRO A 60 7.31 -4.38 11.52
N VAL A 61 6.54 -3.45 12.09
CA VAL A 61 5.36 -2.83 11.50
C VAL A 61 5.68 -1.35 11.32
N TYR A 62 5.64 -0.88 10.08
CA TYR A 62 5.92 0.51 9.75
C TYR A 62 4.59 1.29 9.64
N ASP A 63 4.51 2.44 10.29
CA ASP A 63 3.43 3.40 10.05
C ASP A 63 3.94 4.55 9.17
N VAL A 64 3.25 4.75 8.05
CA VAL A 64 3.59 5.70 6.99
C VAL A 64 2.48 6.74 6.92
N GLU A 65 2.84 8.00 6.63
CA GLU A 65 1.88 9.08 6.51
C GLU A 65 0.72 8.72 5.56
N PRO A 66 -0.55 8.94 5.95
CA PRO A 66 -1.71 8.57 5.15
C PRO A 66 -1.70 9.10 3.70
N LEU A 67 -1.22 10.33 3.48
CA LEU A 67 -1.18 10.93 2.14
C LEU A 67 -0.12 10.28 1.23
N GLU A 68 1.03 9.93 1.82
CA GLU A 68 2.11 9.23 1.13
C GLU A 68 1.68 7.79 0.83
N LYS A 69 1.04 7.12 1.80
CA LYS A 69 0.46 5.77 1.67
C LYS A 69 -0.51 5.64 0.48
N ILE A 70 -1.36 6.63 0.22
CA ILE A 70 -2.27 6.66 -0.95
C ILE A 70 -1.46 6.72 -2.27
N THR A 71 -0.39 7.52 -2.30
CA THR A 71 0.46 7.67 -3.48
C THR A 71 1.23 6.37 -3.78
N ASP A 72 1.77 5.73 -2.73
CA ASP A 72 2.51 4.49 -2.85
C ASP A 72 1.60 3.31 -3.23
N ALA A 73 0.40 3.23 -2.66
CA ALA A 73 -0.60 2.24 -3.04
C ALA A 73 -0.98 2.36 -4.52
N TYR A 74 -1.16 3.60 -5.03
CA TYR A 74 -1.41 3.82 -6.45
C TYR A 74 -0.22 3.39 -7.32
N LEU A 75 0.99 3.74 -6.90
CA LEU A 75 2.22 3.40 -7.62
C LEU A 75 2.43 1.89 -7.69
N ASP A 76 2.25 1.16 -6.59
CA ASP A 76 2.35 -0.30 -6.52
C ASP A 76 1.40 -0.96 -7.52
N GLN A 77 0.11 -0.58 -7.49
CA GLN A 77 -0.90 -1.11 -8.42
C GLN A 77 -0.55 -0.82 -9.88
N TYR A 78 -0.06 0.39 -10.18
CA TYR A 78 0.36 0.75 -11.54
C TYR A 78 1.57 -0.06 -12.01
N LEU A 79 2.57 -0.24 -11.14
CA LEU A 79 3.79 -0.98 -11.46
C LEU A 79 3.51 -2.46 -11.68
N TRP A 80 2.71 -3.10 -10.83
CA TRP A 80 2.33 -4.51 -11.00
C TRP A 80 1.56 -4.74 -12.31
N TYR A 81 0.59 -3.88 -12.61
CA TYR A 81 -0.17 -3.96 -13.85
C TYR A 81 0.72 -3.83 -15.09
N GLU A 82 1.61 -2.83 -15.14
CA GLU A 82 2.51 -2.65 -16.28
C GLU A 82 3.61 -3.73 -16.35
N ALA A 83 4.05 -4.26 -15.20
CA ALA A 83 5.02 -5.35 -15.13
C ALA A 83 4.46 -6.64 -15.73
N ASP A 84 3.23 -7.03 -15.37
CA ASP A 84 2.58 -8.23 -15.93
C ASP A 84 2.28 -8.07 -17.42
N LYS A 85 1.73 -6.91 -17.82
CA LYS A 85 1.44 -6.59 -19.22
C LYS A 85 2.67 -6.69 -20.12
N ARG A 86 3.86 -6.35 -19.60
CA ARG A 86 5.14 -6.44 -20.32
C ARG A 86 5.87 -7.76 -20.09
N ARG A 87 5.30 -8.68 -19.29
CA ARG A 87 5.93 -9.94 -18.87
C ARG A 87 7.32 -9.71 -18.27
N LEU A 88 7.44 -8.69 -17.43
CA LEU A 88 8.70 -8.30 -16.80
C LEU A 88 9.24 -9.42 -15.90
N PHE A 89 8.35 -10.03 -15.13
CA PHE A 89 8.69 -11.14 -14.24
C PHE A 89 8.50 -12.48 -14.95
N GLN A 90 9.50 -13.35 -14.80
CA GLN A 90 9.46 -14.70 -15.37
C GLN A 90 8.68 -15.65 -14.45
N ALA A 91 8.10 -16.73 -15.00
CA ALA A 91 7.17 -17.60 -14.30
C ALA A 91 7.75 -18.34 -13.07
N TRP A 92 9.07 -18.42 -12.92
CA TRP A 92 9.74 -19.00 -11.76
C TRP A 92 9.78 -18.06 -10.55
N ILE A 93 9.48 -16.77 -10.72
CA ILE A 93 9.38 -15.82 -9.62
C ILE A 93 8.05 -16.09 -8.91
N LYS A 94 8.13 -16.39 -7.60
CA LYS A 94 6.99 -16.70 -6.74
C LYS A 94 7.01 -15.78 -5.52
N PRO A 95 5.86 -15.43 -4.92
CA PRO A 95 4.49 -15.84 -5.25
C PRO A 95 3.96 -15.22 -6.55
N ALA A 96 2.99 -15.87 -7.18
CA ALA A 96 2.32 -15.39 -8.40
C ALA A 96 0.79 -15.51 -8.25
N ASP A 97 0.04 -14.60 -8.88
CA ASP A 97 -1.43 -14.53 -8.73
C ASP A 97 -2.18 -15.72 -9.39
N SER A 98 -1.48 -16.51 -10.21
CA SER A 98 -2.07 -17.63 -10.94
C SER A 98 -2.40 -18.85 -10.07
N GLU A 99 -1.76 -18.99 -8.90
CA GLU A 99 -1.88 -20.19 -8.08
C GLU A 99 -1.75 -19.91 -6.59
N PRO A 100 -2.51 -20.62 -5.72
CA PRO A 100 -2.33 -20.51 -4.28
C PRO A 100 -1.06 -21.26 -3.82
N PRO A 101 -0.45 -20.89 -2.67
CA PRO A 101 0.78 -21.51 -2.19
C PRO A 101 0.75 -23.05 -2.07
N PRO A 102 -0.36 -23.70 -1.68
CA PRO A 102 -0.42 -25.16 -1.68
C PRO A 102 -0.32 -25.81 -3.07
N LEU A 103 -0.82 -25.13 -4.12
CA LEU A 103 -0.74 -25.63 -5.49
C LEU A 103 0.67 -25.53 -6.05
N LEU A 104 1.44 -24.51 -5.65
CA LEU A 104 2.85 -24.37 -6.01
C LEU A 104 3.72 -25.54 -5.52
N VAL A 105 3.33 -26.19 -4.43
CA VAL A 105 4.07 -27.33 -3.83
C VAL A 105 3.73 -28.67 -4.49
N TYR A 106 2.55 -28.77 -5.14
CA TYR A 106 2.07 -29.99 -5.78
C TYR A 106 2.73 -30.22 -7.14
#